data_AF-A0A7X8MIT3-F1
#
_entry.id   AF-A0A7X8MIT3-F1
#
_cell.length_a   1.000
_cell.length_b   1.000
_cell.length_c   1.000
_cell.angle_alpha   90.00
_cell.angle_beta   90.00
_cell.angle_gamma   90.00
#
_symmetry.space_group_name_H-M   'P 1'
#
loop_
_entity.id
_entity.type
_entity.pdbx_description
1 polymer ?
#
loop_
_entity_poly.entity_id
_entity_poly.type
_entity_poly.pdbx_seq_one_letter_code
_entity_poly.pdbx_strand_id
1 'polypeptide(L)'
;MCLEIKDDIDLFNELKRLNNAFGVGIIKLNKDDVSQSEILFPAVEKTNLDWDTIDRLICENRDFEEFMLEITEDLETGRVKSIYDKVMADDEMKKYINEIGLTS
;
A
#
# COMPACT_ATOMS: atom_id res chain seq x y z
N MET A 1 3.42 -1.69 -0.40
CA MET A 1 4.10 -2.69 0.46
C MET A 1 5.34 -3.16 -0.28
N CYS A 2 6.52 -3.11 0.32
CA CYS A 2 7.77 -3.52 -0.33
C CYS A 2 8.52 -4.54 0.54
N LEU A 3 8.98 -5.63 -0.08
CA LEU A 3 9.66 -6.74 0.58
C LEU A 3 11.18 -6.51 0.70
N GLU A 4 11.77 -5.76 -0.23
CA GLU A 4 13.16 -5.32 -0.20
C GLU A 4 13.24 -3.87 -0.66
N ILE A 5 13.39 -2.95 0.28
CA ILE A 5 13.94 -1.62 -0.02
C ILE A 5 15.44 -1.83 -0.02
N LYS A 6 16.04 -1.99 -1.21
CA LYS A 6 17.49 -1.76 -1.36
C LYS A 6 17.77 -0.36 -0.80
N ASP A 7 18.88 -0.18 -0.08
CA ASP A 7 19.33 1.10 0.49
C ASP A 7 19.68 2.13 -0.60
N ASP A 8 18.73 2.38 -1.49
CA ASP A 8 18.77 3.31 -2.58
C ASP A 8 18.20 4.63 -2.04
N ILE A 9 19.13 5.57 -1.85
CA ILE A 9 18.84 6.90 -1.32
C ILE A 9 17.86 7.65 -2.23
N ASP A 10 17.91 7.41 -3.55
CA ASP A 10 17.02 8.07 -4.51
C ASP A 10 15.60 7.51 -4.38
N LEU A 11 15.46 6.19 -4.23
CA LEU A 11 14.17 5.57 -3.92
C LEU A 11 13.60 6.10 -2.59
N PHE A 12 14.42 6.19 -1.55
CA PHE A 12 13.98 6.70 -0.24
C PHE A 12 13.55 8.17 -0.30
N ASN A 13 14.23 8.98 -1.12
CA ASN A 13 13.86 10.37 -1.35
C ASN A 13 12.53 10.50 -2.11
N GLU A 14 12.29 9.67 -3.13
CA GLU A 14 11.00 9.62 -3.83
C GLU A 14 9.87 9.18 -2.90
N LEU A 15 10.10 8.15 -2.08
CA LEU A 15 9.16 7.69 -1.06
C LEU A 15 8.84 8.77 -0.02
N LYS A 16 9.84 9.55 0.40
CA LYS A 16 9.65 10.70 1.29
C LYS A 16 8.87 11.83 0.62
N ARG A 17 9.12 12.10 -0.67
CA ARG A 17 8.34 13.07 -1.46
C ARG A 17 6.89 12.61 -1.58
N LEU A 18 6.66 11.32 -1.82
CA LEU A 18 5.33 10.70 -1.85
C LEU A 18 4.60 10.88 -0.51
N ASN A 19 5.25 10.55 0.61
CA ASN A 19 4.65 10.73 1.93
C ASN A 19 4.29 12.20 2.20
N ASN A 20 5.15 13.16 1.86
CA ASN A 20 4.84 14.58 2.05
C ASN A 20 3.75 15.11 1.11
N ALA A 21 3.77 14.70 -0.16
CA ALA A 21 2.80 15.13 -1.16
C ALA A 21 1.41 14.55 -0.89
N PHE A 22 1.33 13.27 -0.54
CA PHE A 22 0.05 12.53 -0.49
C PHE A 22 -0.39 12.13 0.91
N GLY A 23 0.50 12.19 1.91
CA GLY A 23 0.24 11.60 3.22
C GLY A 23 0.19 10.08 3.21
N VAL A 24 0.67 9.43 2.14
CA VAL A 24 0.66 7.96 2.04
C VAL A 24 1.73 7.39 2.99
N GLY A 25 1.30 6.49 3.88
CA GLY A 25 2.19 5.78 4.80
C GLY A 25 2.96 4.67 4.07
N ILE A 26 4.17 4.40 4.53
CA ILE A 26 5.06 3.39 3.95
C ILE A 26 5.47 2.44 5.06
N ILE A 27 5.22 1.16 4.81
CA ILE A 27 5.54 0.05 5.72
C ILE A 27 6.57 -0.84 5.03
N LYS A 28 7.69 -1.08 5.71
CA LYS A 28 8.70 -2.06 5.34
C LYS A 28 8.35 -3.37 6.03
N LEU A 29 8.07 -4.40 5.24
CA LEU A 29 7.78 -5.71 5.78
C LEU A 29 9.06 -6.49 6.04
N ASN A 30 9.09 -7.18 7.18
CA ASN A 30 10.11 -8.18 7.46
C ASN A 30 9.52 -9.58 7.18
N LYS A 31 10.14 -10.28 6.21
CA LYS A 31 9.70 -11.60 5.75
C LYS A 31 9.93 -12.71 6.79
N ASP A 32 10.94 -12.54 7.65
CA ASP A 32 11.34 -13.55 8.64
C ASP A 32 10.53 -13.41 9.93
N ASP A 33 10.10 -12.18 10.24
CA ASP A 33 9.21 -11.89 11.37
C ASP A 33 8.31 -10.69 11.07
N VAL A 34 7.03 -10.96 10.76
CA VAL A 34 6.02 -9.93 10.48
C VAL A 34 5.89 -8.93 11.63
N SER A 35 6.11 -9.36 12.88
CA SER A 35 6.04 -8.47 14.06
C SER A 35 7.17 -7.45 14.11
N GLN A 36 8.27 -7.70 13.39
CA GLN A 36 9.41 -6.79 13.21
C GLN A 36 9.29 -5.93 11.95
N SER A 37 8.11 -5.87 11.33
CA SER A 37 7.84 -4.91 10.25
C SER A 37 7.84 -3.48 10.80
N GLU A 38 8.36 -2.54 10.02
CA GLU A 38 8.58 -1.16 10.46
C GLU A 38 7.77 -0.17 9.63
N ILE A 39 7.18 0.82 10.30
CA ILE A 39 6.57 1.97 9.62
C ILE A 39 7.70 2.97 9.33
N LEU A 40 8.10 3.08 8.06
CA LEU A 40 9.15 4.02 7.63
C LEU A 40 8.63 5.46 7.56
N PHE A 41 7.40 5.61 7.07
CA PHE A 41 6.73 6.90 6.98
C PHE A 41 5.29 6.73 7.46
N PRO A 42 4.83 7.45 8.49
CA PRO A 42 3.46 7.35 8.94
C PRO A 42 2.50 7.93 7.88
N ALA A 43 1.33 7.33 7.74
CA ALA A 43 0.27 7.93 6.94
C ALA A 43 -0.23 9.20 7.62
N VAL A 44 -0.48 10.24 6.84
CA VAL A 44 -1.08 11.49 7.30
C VAL A 44 -2.44 11.60 6.64
N GLU A 45 -3.49 11.47 7.46
CA GLU A 45 -4.84 11.77 7.00
C GLU A 45 -4.96 13.27 6.72
N LYS A 46 -5.03 13.62 5.44
CA LYS A 46 -5.35 14.99 5.05
C LYS A 46 -6.86 15.13 5.05
N THR A 47 -7.37 16.14 5.76
CA THR A 47 -8.80 16.46 5.81
C THR A 47 -9.35 16.85 4.44
N ASN A 48 -8.47 17.34 3.55
CA ASN A 48 -8.77 17.65 2.16
C ASN A 48 -7.87 16.82 1.24
N LEU A 49 -8.49 16.15 0.26
CA LEU A 49 -7.78 15.45 -0.80
C LEU A 49 -7.17 16.45 -1.79
N ASP A 50 -5.91 16.27 -2.13
CA ASP A 50 -5.20 17.04 -3.14
C ASP A 50 -5.49 16.45 -4.53
N TRP A 51 -6.65 16.83 -5.09
CA TRP A 51 -7.16 16.29 -6.35
C TRP A 51 -6.22 16.57 -7.54
N ASP A 52 -5.57 17.73 -7.57
CA ASP A 52 -4.60 18.07 -8.63
C ASP A 52 -3.43 17.07 -8.68
N THR A 53 -3.01 16.59 -7.50
CA THR A 53 -1.90 15.64 -7.41
C THR A 53 -2.37 14.19 -7.65
N ILE A 54 -3.60 13.86 -7.27
CA ILE A 54 -4.25 12.59 -7.61
C ILE A 54 -4.41 12.45 -9.13
N ASP A 55 -4.91 13.48 -9.81
CA ASP A 55 -5.09 13.48 -11.26
C ASP A 55 -3.77 13.25 -12.00
N ARG A 56 -2.67 13.82 -11.48
CA ARG A 56 -1.33 13.57 -12.03
C ARG A 56 -0.91 12.10 -11.89
N LEU A 57 -1.16 11.48 -10.72
CA LEU A 57 -0.85 10.06 -10.49
C LEU A 57 -1.66 9.15 -11.41
N ILE A 58 -2.94 9.45 -11.61
CA ILE A 58 -3.80 8.73 -12.56
C ILE A 58 -3.19 8.80 -13.97
N CYS A 59 -2.70 9.96 -14.38
CA CYS A 59 -2.08 10.15 -15.69
C CYS A 59 -0.70 9.45 -15.83
N GLU A 60 0.09 9.40 -14.75
CA GLU A 60 1.44 8.82 -14.76
C GLU A 60 1.44 7.30 -14.53
N ASN A 61 0.44 6.77 -13.84
CA ASN A 61 0.35 5.36 -13.46
C ASN A 61 -1.04 4.80 -13.75
N ARG A 62 -1.13 3.99 -14.81
CA ARG A 62 -2.36 3.33 -15.24
C ARG A 62 -2.91 2.35 -14.19
N ASP A 63 -2.04 1.69 -13.42
CA ASP A 63 -2.49 0.81 -12.33
C ASP A 63 -3.19 1.62 -11.23
N PHE A 64 -2.77 2.88 -11.05
CA PHE A 64 -3.42 3.79 -10.10
C PHE A 64 -4.75 4.34 -10.63
N GLU A 65 -4.87 4.57 -11.94
CA GLU A 65 -6.15 4.90 -12.59
C GLU A 65 -7.18 3.78 -12.39
N GLU A 66 -6.81 2.53 -12.67
CA GLU A 66 -7.69 1.36 -12.48
C GLU A 66 -8.12 1.23 -11.01
N PHE A 67 -7.19 1.38 -10.07
CA PHE A 67 -7.48 1.39 -8.64
C PHE A 67 -8.49 2.48 -8.23
N MET A 68 -8.35 3.71 -8.74
CA MET A 68 -9.26 4.81 -8.41
C MET A 68 -10.66 4.61 -9.00
N LEU A 69 -10.76 4.00 -10.19
CA LEU A 69 -12.04 3.61 -10.77
C LEU A 69 -12.74 2.54 -9.91
N GLU A 70 -12.01 1.54 -9.44
CA GLU A 70 -12.55 0.51 -8.55
C GLU A 70 -13.06 1.10 -7.22
N ILE A 71 -12.29 2.00 -6.59
CA ILE A 71 -12.74 2.71 -5.38
C ILE A 71 -14.01 3.50 -5.65
N THR A 72 -14.08 4.20 -6.78
CA THR A 72 -15.24 5.03 -7.12
C THR A 72 -16.48 4.16 -7.31
N GLU A 73 -16.36 3.03 -8.00
CA GLU A 73 -17.45 2.07 -8.15
C GLU A 73 -17.86 1.44 -6.80
N ASP A 74 -16.92 1.12 -5.92
CA ASP A 74 -17.19 0.59 -4.58
C ASP A 74 -17.96 1.61 -3.72
N LEU A 75 -17.61 2.90 -3.81
CA LEU A 75 -18.32 4.00 -3.12
C LEU A 75 -19.74 4.21 -3.66
N GLU A 76 -19.91 4.18 -4.98
CA GLU A 76 -21.23 4.34 -5.62
C GLU A 76 -22.17 3.16 -5.35
N THR A 77 -21.63 1.95 -5.32
CA THR A 77 -22.42 0.73 -5.06
C THR A 77 -22.61 0.45 -3.56
N GLY A 78 -21.84 1.10 -2.70
CA GLY A 78 -21.81 0.86 -1.26
C GLY A 78 -21.39 -0.58 -0.89
N ARG A 79 -20.77 -1.29 -1.82
CA ARG A 79 -20.34 -2.69 -1.67
C ARG A 79 -18.89 -2.79 -2.10
N VAL A 80 -18.03 -3.07 -1.13
CA VAL A 80 -16.63 -3.44 -1.35
C VAL A 80 -16.62 -4.73 -2.17
N LYS A 81 -16.14 -4.68 -3.42
CA LYS A 81 -16.06 -5.87 -4.30
C LYS A 81 -15.14 -6.94 -3.68
N SER A 82 -15.34 -8.21 -4.04
CA SER A 82 -14.58 -9.36 -3.50
C SER A 82 -13.11 -9.46 -4.01
N ILE A 83 -12.57 -8.37 -4.55
CA ILE A 83 -11.20 -8.26 -5.06
C ILE A 83 -10.15 -8.06 -3.96
N TYR A 84 -10.57 -7.67 -2.76
CA TYR A 84 -9.66 -7.55 -1.62
C TYR A 84 -9.39 -8.93 -0.99
N ASP A 85 -8.18 -9.07 -0.45
CA ASP A 85 -7.80 -10.24 0.29
C ASP A 85 -8.73 -10.48 1.47
N LYS A 86 -9.11 -11.74 1.66
CA LYS A 86 -9.89 -12.13 2.84
C LYS A 86 -9.04 -11.89 4.08
N VAL A 87 -9.64 -11.27 5.09
CA VAL A 87 -9.02 -11.15 6.41
C VAL A 87 -8.83 -12.56 6.97
N MET A 88 -7.58 -13.00 7.07
CA MET A 88 -7.19 -14.28 7.64
C MET A 88 -7.01 -14.14 9.15
N ALA A 89 -7.37 -15.19 9.89
CA ALA A 89 -6.98 -15.30 11.30
C ALA A 89 -5.48 -15.64 11.41
N ASP A 90 -4.85 -15.33 12.55
CA ASP A 90 -3.40 -15.51 12.78
C ASP A 90 -2.89 -16.93 12.44
N ASP A 91 -3.70 -17.96 12.71
CA ASP A 91 -3.36 -19.36 12.42
C ASP A 91 -3.43 -19.70 10.92
N GLU A 92 -4.34 -19.08 10.19
CA GLU A 92 -4.49 -19.22 8.74
C GLU A 92 -3.40 -18.44 8.01
N MET A 93 -3.06 -17.25 8.51
CA MET A 93 -1.99 -16.40 7.99
C MET A 93 -0.63 -17.10 8.03
N LYS A 94 -0.31 -17.80 9.14
CA LYS A 94 0.94 -18.59 9.25
C LYS A 94 1.03 -19.71 8.21
N LYS A 95 -0.09 -20.37 7.92
CA LYS A 95 -0.13 -21.41 6.87
C LYS A 95 0.04 -20.79 5.48
N TYR A 96 -0.65 -19.69 5.23
CA TYR A 96 -0.59 -18.98 3.95
C TYR A 96 0.83 -18.44 3.66
N ILE A 97 1.51 -17.85 4.66
CA ILE A 97 2.90 -17.37 4.53
C ILE A 97 3.87 -18.51 4.16
N ASN A 98 3.66 -19.71 4.71
CA ASN A 98 4.45 -20.89 4.37
C ASN A 98 4.13 -21.41 2.95
N GLU A 99 2.87 -21.36 2.50
CA GLU A 99 2.46 -21.81 1.16
C GLU A 99 2.94 -20.90 0.04
N ILE A 100 2.97 -19.57 0.26
CA ILE A 100 3.39 -18.59 -0.74
C ILE A 100 4.92 -18.40 -0.82
N GLY A 101 5.69 -19.12 0.00
CA GLY A 101 7.16 -19.08 -0.04
C GLY A 101 7.78 -17.78 0.49
N LEU A 102 7.06 -17.06 1.36
CA LEU A 102 7.56 -15.82 1.99
C LEU A 102 8.52 -16.08 3.16
N THR A 103 8.66 -17.33 3.59
CA THR A 103 9.65 -17.79 4.56
C THR A 103 10.72 -18.64 3.85
N SER A 104 11.99 -18.41 4.21
CA SER A 104 13.15 -19.15 3.67
C SER A 104 13.30 -20.53 4.31
#